data_AF-A0AAC8YUY2-F1
#
_entry.id   AF-A0AAC8YUY2-F1
#
_cell.length_a   1.000
_cell.length_b   1.000
_cell.length_c   1.000
_cell.angle_alpha   90.00
_cell.angle_beta   90.00
_cell.angle_gamma   90.00
#
_symmetry.space_group_name_H-M   'P 1'
#
loop_
_entity.id
_entity.type
_entity.pdbx_description
1 polymer ?
#
loop_
_entity_poly.entity_id
_entity_poly.type
_entity_poly.pdbx_seq_one_letter_code
_entity_poly.pdbx_strand_id
1 'polypeptide(L)'
;MIPMRSLMDRALKPGDPIRYWQLGLIAEERFDVPDAPMKGEMDPFFFITKLKNFIPHEYPCRTIFAETYRGKRPDVRGSFDAARWWLPFGSPRLDLSGFWFRPTRLATFASTFIVVEKAGTAKVRLGTCGRRSSLGKQHGSRLDGAL
;
A
#
# COMPACT_ATOMS: atom_id res chain seq x y z
N MET A 1 39.53 -4.88 11.39
CA MET A 1 38.71 -3.99 10.54
C MET A 1 37.26 -4.41 10.72
N ILE A 2 36.44 -3.63 11.44
CA ILE A 2 35.03 -3.98 11.66
C ILE A 2 34.30 -3.71 10.33
N PRO A 3 33.56 -4.67 9.76
CA PRO A 3 32.79 -4.40 8.56
C PRO A 3 31.75 -3.32 8.87
N MET A 4 31.79 -2.21 8.13
CA MET A 4 30.73 -1.20 8.17
C MET A 4 29.44 -1.85 7.70
N ARG A 5 28.63 -2.32 8.65
CA ARG A 5 27.32 -2.88 8.37
C ARG A 5 26.46 -1.75 7.81
N SER A 6 26.03 -1.88 6.55
CA SER A 6 25.17 -0.88 5.92
C SER A 6 23.93 -0.67 6.80
N LEU A 7 23.61 0.58 7.12
CA LEU A 7 22.47 0.92 7.97
C LEU A 7 21.12 0.57 7.30
N MET A 8 21.14 0.25 6.01
CA MET A 8 20.00 -0.21 5.22
C MET A 8 19.86 -1.73 5.19
N ASP A 9 20.90 -2.48 5.58
CA ASP A 9 20.86 -3.94 5.62
C ASP A 9 20.07 -4.40 6.86
N ARG A 10 18.83 -4.85 6.63
CA ARG A 10 17.95 -5.34 7.69
C ARG A 10 17.64 -6.81 7.48
N ALA A 11 17.87 -7.61 8.53
CA ALA A 11 17.43 -8.99 8.57
C ALA A 11 15.91 -9.05 8.39
N LEU A 12 15.46 -9.95 7.52
CA LEU A 12 14.05 -10.19 7.20
C LEU A 12 13.71 -11.64 7.53
N LYS A 13 12.79 -11.86 8.46
CA LYS A 13 12.32 -13.21 8.82
C LYS A 13 10.99 -13.52 8.13
N PRO A 14 10.59 -14.81 8.00
CA PRO A 14 9.25 -15.16 7.55
C PRO A 14 8.17 -14.45 8.38
N GLY A 15 7.24 -13.78 7.70
CA GLY A 15 6.20 -12.96 8.33
C GLY A 15 6.55 -11.49 8.58
N ASP A 16 7.83 -11.10 8.51
CA ASP A 16 8.21 -9.68 8.63
C ASP A 16 7.69 -8.85 7.44
N PRO A 17 7.28 -7.60 7.68
CA PRO A 17 6.93 -6.67 6.61
C PRO A 17 8.18 -6.17 5.90
N ILE A 18 8.15 -6.13 4.57
CA ILE A 18 9.18 -5.49 3.74
C ILE A 18 8.98 -3.97 3.78
N ARG A 19 10.00 -3.24 4.23
CA ARG A 19 9.84 -1.85 4.68
C ARG A 19 10.57 -0.82 3.83
N TYR A 20 11.65 -1.21 3.16
CA TYR A 20 12.50 -0.35 2.36
C TYR A 20 12.10 -0.49 0.89
N TRP A 21 11.72 0.62 0.26
CA TRP A 21 11.22 0.63 -1.11
C TRP A 21 11.82 1.79 -1.87
N GLN A 22 12.32 1.53 -3.07
CA GLN A 22 12.60 2.55 -4.06
C GLN A 22 11.29 2.83 -4.81
N LEU A 23 10.79 4.05 -4.70
CA LEU A 23 9.55 4.49 -5.32
C LEU A 23 9.84 5.26 -6.59
N GLY A 24 8.99 5.04 -7.60
CA GLY A 24 8.98 5.89 -8.77
C GLY A 24 8.17 7.17 -8.60
N LEU A 25 8.00 7.87 -9.72
CA LEU A 25 7.07 8.99 -9.79
C LEU A 25 5.64 8.52 -9.46
N ILE A 26 4.83 9.42 -8.89
CA ILE A 26 3.41 9.17 -8.66
C ILE A 26 2.64 9.73 -9.84
N ALA A 27 1.86 8.88 -10.52
CA ALA A 27 0.84 9.28 -11.45
C ALA A 27 -0.46 9.55 -10.68
N GLU A 28 -0.92 10.80 -10.71
CA GLU A 28 -2.18 11.24 -10.09
C GLU A 28 -3.25 11.45 -11.15
N GLU A 29 -4.48 11.02 -10.85
CA GLU A 29 -5.66 11.22 -11.71
C GLU A 29 -6.86 11.54 -10.83
N ARG A 30 -7.68 12.52 -11.21
CA ARG A 30 -8.91 12.84 -10.49
C ARG A 30 -9.92 11.69 -10.65
N PHE A 31 -10.62 11.37 -9.56
CA PHE A 31 -11.73 10.42 -9.55
C PHE A 31 -13.00 11.14 -9.13
N ASP A 32 -13.43 12.05 -10.00
CA ASP A 32 -14.69 12.77 -9.83
C ASP A 32 -15.86 11.78 -9.95
N VAL A 33 -16.78 11.85 -8.99
CA VAL A 33 -18.02 11.08 -8.95
C VAL A 33 -19.20 12.05 -8.88
N PRO A 34 -20.41 11.66 -9.31
CA PRO A 34 -21.60 12.49 -9.13
C PRO A 34 -21.81 12.86 -7.67
N ASP A 35 -22.32 14.06 -7.42
CA ASP A 35 -22.66 14.52 -6.08
C ASP A 35 -23.75 13.62 -5.48
N ALA A 36 -23.48 13.08 -4.29
CA ALA A 36 -24.35 12.15 -3.59
C ALA A 36 -24.24 12.37 -2.08
N PRO A 37 -25.34 12.21 -1.32
CA PRO A 37 -25.29 12.31 0.14
C PRO A 37 -24.40 11.21 0.73
N MET A 38 -23.64 11.58 1.76
CA MET A 38 -22.88 10.61 2.55
C MET A 38 -23.84 9.68 3.30
N LYS A 39 -23.56 8.36 3.28
CA LYS A 39 -24.33 7.37 4.03
C LYS A 39 -23.55 6.95 5.28
N GLY A 40 -24.20 6.96 6.43
CA GLY A 40 -23.62 6.48 7.68
C GLY A 40 -24.51 6.86 8.87
N GLU A 41 -24.67 5.94 9.81
CA GLU A 41 -25.26 6.25 11.11
C GLU A 41 -24.16 6.76 12.05
N MET A 42 -24.46 7.81 12.81
CA MET A 42 -23.53 8.35 13.80
C MET A 42 -23.62 7.55 15.08
N ASP A 43 -22.73 6.56 15.25
CA ASP A 43 -22.58 5.82 16.51
C ASP A 43 -22.16 6.77 17.65
N PRO A 44 -22.99 7.00 18.69
CA PRO A 44 -22.65 7.89 19.80
C PRO A 44 -21.42 7.43 20.59
N PHE A 45 -21.09 6.14 20.54
CA PHE A 45 -19.92 5.56 21.23
C PHE A 45 -18.60 5.77 20.46
N PHE A 46 -18.63 6.38 19.28
CA PHE A 46 -17.45 6.72 18.48
C PHE A 46 -16.37 7.48 19.28
N PHE A 47 -16.78 8.43 20.13
CA PHE A 47 -15.87 9.22 20.97
C PHE A 47 -15.38 8.50 22.22
N ILE A 48 -16.01 7.39 22.61
CA ILE A 48 -15.80 6.72 23.89
C ILE A 48 -14.71 5.64 23.80
N THR A 49 -14.45 5.08 22.61
CA THR A 49 -13.49 3.97 22.44
C THR A 49 -12.25 4.34 21.62
N LYS A 50 -11.08 4.37 22.27
CA LYS A 50 -9.76 4.47 21.59
C LYS A 50 -9.46 3.31 20.61
N LEU A 51 -10.36 2.32 20.53
CA LEU A 51 -10.23 1.12 19.71
C LEU A 51 -10.77 1.28 18.27
N LYS A 52 -11.61 2.30 17.98
CA LYS A 52 -12.24 2.47 16.66
C LYS A 52 -12.20 3.92 16.17
N ASN A 53 -11.02 4.38 15.76
CA ASN A 53 -10.85 5.60 14.96
C ASN A 53 -11.33 5.42 13.49
N PHE A 54 -12.50 4.81 13.28
CA PHE A 54 -13.08 4.59 11.96
C PHE A 54 -14.41 5.35 11.88
N ILE A 55 -14.41 6.50 11.21
CA ILE A 55 -15.60 7.34 11.12
C ILE A 55 -16.67 6.55 10.34
N PRO A 56 -17.88 6.35 10.87
CA PRO A 56 -18.86 5.39 10.33
C PRO A 56 -19.51 5.82 9.01
N HIS A 57 -19.16 6.98 8.45
CA HIS A 57 -19.61 7.41 7.13
C HIS A 57 -18.84 6.74 6.00
N GLU A 58 -19.58 6.19 5.04
CA GLU A 58 -19.03 5.74 3.77
C GLU A 58 -19.11 6.87 2.74
N TYR A 59 -17.95 7.40 2.34
CA TYR A 59 -17.87 8.38 1.27
C TYR A 59 -18.30 7.76 -0.07
N PRO A 60 -19.23 8.37 -0.83
CA PRO A 60 -19.71 7.82 -2.10
C PRO A 60 -18.60 7.47 -3.09
N CYS A 61 -17.55 8.30 -3.17
CA CYS A 61 -16.37 8.03 -4.00
C CYS A 61 -15.63 6.74 -3.64
N ARG A 62 -15.63 6.30 -2.36
CA ARG A 62 -15.01 5.04 -1.93
C ARG A 62 -15.86 3.82 -2.32
N THR A 63 -17.18 3.96 -2.30
CA THR A 63 -18.12 2.91 -2.71
C THR A 63 -18.06 2.72 -4.22
N ILE A 64 -18.27 3.80 -4.98
CA ILE A 64 -18.21 3.80 -6.45
C ILE A 64 -16.85 3.32 -6.95
N PHE A 65 -15.73 3.74 -6.34
CA PHE A 65 -14.41 3.22 -6.69
C PHE A 65 -14.31 1.70 -6.46
N ALA A 66 -14.79 1.21 -5.31
CA ALA A 66 -14.76 -0.21 -5.01
C ALA A 66 -15.64 -1.04 -5.97
N GLU A 67 -16.82 -0.55 -6.35
CA GLU A 67 -17.70 -1.20 -7.33
C GLU A 67 -17.09 -1.19 -8.73
N THR A 68 -16.57 -0.03 -9.16
CA THR A 68 -15.96 0.15 -10.49
C THR A 68 -14.77 -0.77 -10.72
N TYR A 69 -13.98 -1.05 -9.67
CA TYR A 69 -12.66 -1.66 -9.80
C TYR A 69 -12.51 -3.05 -9.16
N ARG A 70 -13.38 -3.49 -8.24
CA ARG A 70 -13.30 -4.83 -7.62
C ARG A 70 -13.28 -5.93 -8.69
N GLY A 71 -12.33 -6.85 -8.59
CA GLY A 71 -12.13 -7.94 -9.56
C GLY A 71 -11.43 -7.55 -10.88
N LYS A 72 -11.21 -6.25 -11.15
CA LYS A 72 -10.44 -5.78 -12.31
C LYS A 72 -8.96 -5.67 -11.96
N ARG A 73 -8.06 -5.99 -12.92
CA ARG A 73 -6.62 -5.71 -12.79
C ARG A 73 -6.39 -4.20 -12.59
N PRO A 74 -5.35 -3.76 -11.85
CA PRO A 74 -5.07 -2.35 -11.70
C PRO A 74 -4.47 -1.85 -13.00
N ASP A 75 -4.82 -0.62 -13.35
CA ASP A 75 -4.24 0.10 -14.46
C ASP A 75 -2.75 0.39 -14.17
N VAL A 76 -1.86 0.03 -15.10
CA VAL A 76 -0.40 0.20 -14.95
C VAL A 76 -0.01 1.50 -15.64
N ARG A 77 0.43 2.48 -14.85
CA ARG A 77 0.63 3.87 -15.31
C ARG A 77 2.10 4.27 -15.23
N GLY A 78 2.61 4.81 -16.33
CA GLY A 78 4.01 5.23 -16.46
C GLY A 78 4.98 4.04 -16.54
N SER A 79 6.25 4.33 -16.30
CA SER A 79 7.36 3.38 -16.21
C SER A 79 8.04 3.46 -14.85
N PHE A 80 8.82 2.44 -14.47
CA PHE A 80 9.69 2.56 -13.30
C PHE A 80 10.87 3.48 -13.63
N ASP A 81 10.82 4.69 -13.08
CA ASP A 81 11.93 5.62 -12.98
C ASP A 81 12.16 5.93 -11.50
N ALA A 82 13.38 5.78 -11.01
CA ALA A 82 13.70 5.66 -9.59
C ALA A 82 13.80 7.03 -8.88
N ALA A 83 12.65 7.60 -8.53
CA ALA A 83 12.56 8.97 -8.01
C ALA A 83 12.99 9.15 -6.54
N ARG A 84 12.67 8.22 -5.63
CA ARG A 84 12.99 8.38 -4.19
C ARG A 84 13.05 7.07 -3.39
N TRP A 85 13.69 7.11 -2.22
CA TRP A 85 13.63 6.04 -1.24
C TRP A 85 12.55 6.30 -0.19
N TRP A 86 11.69 5.29 0.03
CA TRP A 86 10.82 5.20 1.20
C TRP A 86 11.56 4.45 2.31
N LEU A 87 11.78 5.15 3.43
CA LEU A 87 12.36 4.59 4.64
C LEU A 87 11.25 4.48 5.72
N PRO A 88 11.18 3.37 6.46
CA PRO A 88 10.13 3.16 7.45
C PRO A 88 10.37 4.00 8.73
N PHE A 89 9.67 5.12 8.85
CA PHE A 89 9.60 5.94 10.07
C PHE A 89 8.79 5.23 11.18
N GLY A 90 9.24 4.05 11.62
CA GLY A 90 8.53 3.18 12.56
C GLY A 90 7.31 2.43 11.99
N SER A 91 6.75 2.89 10.87
CA SER A 91 5.63 2.22 10.18
C SER A 91 6.10 0.98 9.39
N PRO A 92 5.42 -0.18 9.50
CA PRO A 92 5.65 -1.34 8.63
C PRO A 92 4.97 -1.22 7.26
N ARG A 93 4.26 -0.12 6.99
CA ARG A 93 3.49 0.10 5.77
C ARG A 93 4.27 0.99 4.81
N LEU A 94 4.26 0.66 3.52
CA LEU A 94 4.51 1.63 2.48
C LEU A 94 3.31 2.59 2.46
N ASP A 95 3.58 3.86 2.72
CA ASP A 95 2.58 4.92 2.65
C ASP A 95 2.94 5.87 1.49
N LEU A 96 1.92 6.24 0.72
CA LEU A 96 2.02 7.17 -0.41
C LEU A 96 1.26 8.45 -0.06
N SER A 97 1.26 8.81 1.23
CA SER A 97 0.43 9.88 1.77
C SER A 97 0.74 11.22 1.13
N GLY A 98 -0.35 11.90 0.83
CA GLY A 98 -0.43 13.27 0.37
C GLY A 98 -1.80 13.79 0.77
N PHE A 99 -2.04 15.08 0.57
CA PHE A 99 -3.29 15.71 0.95
C PHE A 99 -4.06 16.12 -0.30
N TRP A 100 -5.19 15.44 -0.56
CA TRP A 100 -6.06 15.75 -1.70
C TRP A 100 -7.45 16.17 -1.21
N PHE A 101 -7.86 17.38 -1.58
CA PHE A 101 -9.20 17.91 -1.33
C PHE A 101 -10.28 17.28 -2.23
N ARG A 102 -9.88 16.64 -3.34
CA ARG A 102 -10.75 15.89 -4.26
C ARG A 102 -10.37 14.40 -4.20
N PRO A 103 -11.28 13.48 -4.54
CA PRO A 103 -10.90 12.07 -4.66
C PRO A 103 -9.88 11.91 -5.79
N THR A 104 -8.71 11.35 -5.47
CA THR A 104 -7.60 11.16 -6.41
C THR A 104 -7.19 9.68 -6.44
N ARG A 105 -6.99 9.15 -7.64
CA ARG A 105 -6.36 7.86 -7.89
C ARG A 105 -4.86 8.05 -8.03
N LEU A 106 -4.10 7.21 -7.32
CA LEU A 106 -2.65 7.19 -7.33
C LEU A 106 -2.16 5.88 -7.94
N ALA A 107 -1.13 5.97 -8.78
CA ALA A 107 -0.35 4.83 -9.23
C ALA A 107 1.13 5.17 -9.13
N THR A 108 1.94 4.20 -8.71
CA THR A 108 3.40 4.33 -8.70
C THR A 108 4.02 2.94 -8.73
N PHE A 109 5.26 2.85 -9.20
CA PHE A 109 6.06 1.64 -9.10
C PHE A 109 6.84 1.64 -7.79
N ALA A 110 6.99 0.46 -7.19
CA ALA A 110 7.82 0.25 -6.01
C ALA A 110 8.74 -0.95 -6.28
N SER A 111 10.04 -0.75 -6.09
CA SER A 111 11.09 -1.76 -6.21
C SER A 111 11.81 -1.93 -4.87
N THR A 112 12.41 -3.09 -4.65
CA THR A 112 13.20 -3.38 -3.44
C THR A 112 14.16 -4.54 -3.72
N PHE A 113 15.20 -4.65 -2.91
CA PHE A 113 16.21 -5.70 -3.02
C PHE A 113 16.15 -6.59 -1.77
N ILE A 114 16.10 -7.91 -1.98
CA ILE A 114 16.18 -8.91 -0.92
C ILE A 114 17.40 -9.77 -1.22
N VAL A 115 18.38 -9.73 -0.34
CA VAL A 115 19.56 -10.59 -0.41
C VAL A 115 19.25 -11.90 0.30
N VAL A 116 19.55 -13.03 -0.34
CA VAL A 116 19.37 -14.38 0.19
C VAL A 116 20.67 -15.17 -0.02
N GLU A 117 21.02 -16.03 0.94
CA GLU A 117 22.22 -16.88 0.84
C GLU A 117 22.05 -17.98 -0.22
N LYS A 118 20.81 -18.44 -0.42
CA LYS A 118 20.45 -19.47 -1.39
C LYS A 118 19.27 -19.02 -2.24
N ALA A 119 19.37 -19.17 -3.55
CA ALA A 119 18.27 -18.89 -4.46
C ALA A 119 17.07 -19.82 -4.17
N GLY A 120 15.87 -19.26 -4.16
CA GLY A 120 14.64 -20.00 -3.85
C GLY A 120 13.39 -19.19 -4.16
N THR A 121 12.24 -19.87 -4.16
CA THR A 121 10.95 -19.19 -4.32
C THR A 121 10.52 -18.59 -2.98
N ALA A 122 10.96 -17.36 -2.73
CA ALA A 122 10.25 -16.50 -1.79
C ALA A 122 8.82 -16.27 -2.29
N LYS A 123 7.95 -15.84 -1.39
CA LYS A 123 6.69 -15.25 -1.81
C LYS A 123 6.38 -14.02 -0.92
N VAL A 124 5.48 -13.08 -1.24
CA VAL A 124 5.21 -11.87 -0.41
C VAL A 124 3.72 -11.52 -0.39
N ARG A 125 3.08 -11.31 0.78
CA ARG A 125 1.66 -10.87 0.84
C ARG A 125 1.54 -9.35 0.78
N LEU A 126 0.78 -8.83 -0.18
CA LEU A 126 0.44 -7.41 -0.28
C LEU A 126 -0.92 -7.13 0.36
N GLY A 127 -0.94 -6.26 1.39
CA GLY A 127 -2.15 -5.73 2.01
C GLY A 127 -2.18 -4.20 1.91
N THR A 128 -3.35 -3.62 1.66
CA THR A 128 -3.54 -2.18 1.48
C THR A 128 -4.54 -1.64 2.51
N CYS A 129 -4.27 -0.46 3.08
CA CYS A 129 -5.21 0.24 3.97
C CYS A 129 -6.24 1.13 3.22
N GLY A 130 -6.51 0.80 1.96
CA GLY A 130 -7.51 1.44 1.10
C GLY A 130 -8.17 0.41 0.16
N ARG A 131 -9.40 0.70 -0.30
CA ARG A 131 -10.18 -0.15 -1.22
C ARG A 131 -9.53 -0.17 -2.63
N ARG A 132 -9.71 -1.24 -3.40
CA ARG A 132 -8.77 -1.63 -4.47
C ARG A 132 -9.44 -2.20 -5.73
N SER A 133 -8.84 -1.97 -6.90
CA SER A 133 -8.84 -2.95 -8.01
C SER A 133 -7.93 -4.12 -7.69
N SER A 134 -8.38 -5.35 -7.91
CA SER A 134 -7.59 -6.56 -7.64
C SER A 134 -6.26 -6.55 -8.40
N LEU A 135 -5.15 -6.88 -7.73
CA LEU A 135 -3.84 -6.95 -8.38
C LEU A 135 -3.83 -8.03 -9.48
N GLY A 136 -3.35 -7.68 -10.67
CA GLY A 136 -3.13 -8.66 -11.72
C GLY A 136 -1.95 -9.55 -11.37
N LYS A 137 -2.11 -10.88 -11.50
CA LYS A 137 -0.99 -11.82 -11.43
C LYS A 137 0.14 -11.38 -12.37
N GLN A 138 1.25 -10.96 -11.78
CA GLN A 138 2.61 -11.34 -12.17
C GLN A 138 3.34 -11.71 -10.86
N HIS A 139 4.04 -12.85 -10.87
CA HIS A 139 4.89 -13.46 -9.82
C HIS A 139 5.01 -12.72 -8.46
N GLY A 140 4.67 -13.24 -7.26
CA GLY A 140 4.29 -14.57 -6.75
C GLY A 140 4.35 -14.56 -5.19
N SER A 141 3.33 -15.07 -4.45
CA SER A 141 2.95 -14.72 -3.03
C SER A 141 2.43 -15.91 -2.15
N ARG A 142 2.54 -16.05 -0.79
CA ARG A 142 3.15 -15.37 0.43
C ARG A 142 4.40 -16.11 1.07
N LEU A 143 5.39 -15.44 1.70
CA LEU A 143 6.68 -16.05 2.21
C LEU A 143 6.39 -17.05 3.33
N ASP A 144 6.33 -18.33 2.97
CA ASP A 144 6.01 -19.44 3.86
C ASP A 144 7.16 -20.46 3.82
N GLY A 145 7.93 -20.55 4.90
CA GLY A 145 8.82 -21.68 5.19
C GLY A 145 10.28 -21.56 4.72
N ALA A 146 11.18 -22.03 5.59
CA ALA A 146 12.63 -22.21 5.44
C ALA A 146 13.48 -20.94 5.14
N LEU A 147 14.13 -20.47 6.21
CA LEU A 147 15.53 -20.00 6.12
C LEU A 147 16.42 -21.25 5.99
#